data_AF-A0A534FQT0-F1
#
_entry.id   AF-A0A534FQT0-F1
#
_cell.length_a   1.000
_cell.length_b   1.000
_cell.length_c   1.000
_cell.angle_alpha   90.00
_cell.angle_beta   90.00
_cell.angle_gamma   90.00
#
_symmetry.space_group_name_H-M   'P 1'
#
loop_
_entity.id
_entity.type
_entity.pdbx_description
1 polymer ?
#
loop_
_entity_poly.entity_id
_entity_poly.type
_entity_poly.pdbx_seq_one_letter_code
_entity_poly.pdbx_strand_id
1 'polypeptide(L)'
;LVIDLSRMRAVEVDPVAKLARVEAGALLGELDREALAFGLATPVGTVADTGVAGLTLGGGVGRLARKFGLTCDNLVAAELVTADGEWRRASATENADLFWA
;
A
#
# COMPACT_ATOMS: atom_id res chain seq x y z
N LEU A 1 -23.37 -0.08 -8.09
CA LEU A 1 -22.22 -0.85 -8.64
C LEU A 1 -21.18 -0.97 -7.53
N VAL A 2 -20.55 -2.14 -7.36
CA VAL A 2 -19.39 -2.32 -6.47
C VAL A 2 -18.19 -2.69 -7.34
N ILE A 3 -17.09 -1.95 -7.22
CA ILE A 3 -15.81 -2.30 -7.85
C ILE A 3 -15.05 -3.16 -6.85
N ASP A 4 -15.15 -4.47 -7.01
CA ASP A 4 -14.50 -5.43 -6.12
C ASP A 4 -13.07 -5.72 -6.59
N LEU A 5 -12.09 -5.24 -5.82
CA LEU A 5 -10.66 -5.43 -6.08
C LEU A 5 -10.10 -6.70 -5.42
N SER A 6 -10.91 -7.49 -4.70
CA SER A 6 -10.46 -8.62 -3.87
C SER A 6 -9.77 -9.75 -4.63
N ARG A 7 -9.67 -9.68 -5.96
CA ARG A 7 -8.91 -10.63 -6.80
C ARG A 7 -7.54 -10.10 -7.22
N MET A 8 -7.26 -8.82 -7.01
CA MET A 8 -5.96 -8.19 -7.25
C MET A 8 -5.09 -8.37 -6.00
N ARG A 9 -4.33 -9.47 -5.96
CA ARG A 9 -3.62 -9.99 -4.78
C ARG A 9 -2.10 -9.95 -4.89
N ALA A 10 -1.54 -9.51 -6.03
CA ALA A 10 -0.11 -9.57 -6.24
C ALA A 10 0.64 -8.64 -5.27
N VAL A 11 1.75 -9.15 -4.75
CA VAL A 11 2.73 -8.43 -3.94
C VAL A 11 4.10 -8.72 -4.52
N GLU A 12 4.78 -7.70 -5.01
CA GLU A 12 6.13 -7.80 -5.57
C GLU A 12 7.08 -7.01 -4.68
N VAL A 13 8.13 -7.65 -4.18
CA VAL A 13 9.12 -7.01 -3.29
C VAL A 13 10.46 -6.90 -4.01
N ASP A 14 10.98 -5.67 -4.09
CA ASP A 14 12.36 -5.40 -4.46
C ASP A 14 13.20 -5.28 -3.18
N PRO A 15 14.04 -6.29 -2.86
CA PRO A 15 14.85 -6.28 -1.64
C PRO A 15 16.02 -5.30 -1.69
N VAL A 16 16.45 -4.90 -2.89
CA VAL A 16 17.56 -3.95 -3.09
C VAL A 16 17.07 -2.53 -2.86
N ALA A 17 15.97 -2.16 -3.51
CA ALA A 17 15.34 -0.85 -3.31
C ALA A 17 14.56 -0.75 -1.99
N LYS A 18 14.26 -1.90 -1.36
CA LYS A 18 13.40 -2.02 -0.16
C LYS A 18 12.00 -1.45 -0.41
N LEU A 19 11.42 -1.80 -1.56
CA LEU A 19 10.09 -1.38 -1.98
C LEU A 19 9.19 -2.58 -2.20
N ALA A 20 7.92 -2.45 -1.84
CA ALA A 20 6.89 -3.41 -2.17
C ALA A 20 5.85 -2.74 -3.08
N ARG A 21 5.59 -3.32 -4.25
CA ARG A 21 4.45 -2.97 -5.10
C ARG A 21 3.32 -3.93 -4.78
N VAL A 22 2.19 -3.38 -4.36
CA VAL A 22 1.08 -4.15 -3.78
C VAL A 22 -0.20 -3.82 -4.52
N GLU A 23 -0.87 -4.84 -5.02
CA GLU A 23 -2.20 -4.67 -5.61
C GLU A 23 -3.24 -4.32 -4.55
N ALA A 24 -4.21 -3.49 -4.94
CA ALA A 24 -5.14 -2.85 -4.00
C ALA A 24 -6.04 -3.82 -3.23
N GLY A 25 -6.23 -5.05 -3.75
CA GLY A 25 -7.02 -6.09 -3.10
C GLY A 25 -6.25 -6.96 -2.12
N ALA A 26 -4.92 -6.84 -2.02
CA ALA A 26 -4.11 -7.67 -1.15
C ALA A 26 -4.42 -7.44 0.34
N LEU A 27 -4.20 -8.46 1.17
CA LEU A 27 -4.29 -8.37 2.62
C LEU A 27 -2.93 -8.09 3.24
N LEU A 28 -2.94 -7.54 4.45
CA LEU A 28 -1.71 -7.27 5.19
C LEU A 28 -0.86 -8.52 5.40
N GLY A 29 -1.49 -9.67 5.67
CA GLY A 29 -0.78 -10.94 5.84
C GLY A 29 -0.06 -11.41 4.58
N GLU A 30 -0.55 -11.04 3.40
CA GLU A 30 0.11 -11.33 2.11
C GLU A 30 1.32 -10.41 1.93
N LEU A 31 1.17 -9.12 2.19
CA LEU A 31 2.28 -8.15 2.19
C LEU A 31 3.38 -8.54 3.18
N ASP A 32 3.01 -8.82 4.43
CA ASP A 32 3.96 -9.22 5.47
C ASP A 32 4.69 -10.49 5.07
N ARG A 33 3.99 -11.51 4.54
CA ARG A 33 4.62 -12.78 4.12
C ARG A 33 5.68 -12.56 3.04
N GLU A 34 5.37 -11.82 1.98
CA GLU A 34 6.32 -11.59 0.89
C GLU A 34 7.49 -10.70 1.34
N ALA A 35 7.24 -9.66 2.14
CA ALA A 35 8.30 -8.78 2.65
C ALA A 35 9.24 -9.51 3.64
N LEU A 36 8.68 -10.34 4.52
CA LEU A 36 9.44 -11.12 5.51
C LEU A 36 10.35 -12.17 4.86
N ALA A 37 10.02 -12.66 3.66
CA ALA A 37 10.92 -13.55 2.89
C ALA A 37 12.29 -12.89 2.61
N PHE A 38 12.35 -11.55 2.60
CA PHE A 38 13.57 -10.76 2.44
C PHE A 38 14.03 -10.07 3.73
N GLY A 39 13.41 -10.38 4.87
CA GLY A 39 13.70 -9.72 6.15
C GLY A 39 13.30 -8.25 6.20
N LEU A 40 12.33 -7.84 5.37
CA LEU A 40 11.81 -6.47 5.30
C LEU A 40 10.43 -6.38 5.96
N ALA A 41 10.06 -5.16 6.37
CA ALA A 41 8.73 -4.82 6.88
C ALA A 41 8.46 -3.32 6.72
N THR A 42 7.18 -2.95 6.67
CA THR A 42 6.71 -1.55 6.72
C THR A 42 5.52 -1.47 7.70
N PRO A 43 5.19 -0.30 8.29
CA PRO A 43 4.02 -0.18 9.15
C PRO A 43 2.72 -0.56 8.44
N VAL A 44 1.98 -1.49 9.00
CA VAL A 44 0.63 -1.88 8.60
C VAL A 44 -0.24 -2.13 9.84
N GLY A 45 -1.54 -2.38 9.64
CA GLY A 45 -2.47 -2.79 10.69
C GLY A 45 -2.10 -4.10 11.39
N THR A 46 -2.84 -4.47 12.43
CA THR A 46 -2.48 -5.60 13.31
C THR A 46 -3.18 -6.92 12.98
N VAL A 47 -4.20 -6.91 12.11
CA VAL A 47 -5.01 -8.07 11.73
C VAL A 47 -4.70 -8.42 10.28
N ALA A 48 -4.20 -9.63 10.04
CA ALA A 48 -3.68 -10.09 8.75
C ALA A 48 -4.70 -9.98 7.60
N ASP A 49 -5.97 -10.15 7.93
CA ASP A 49 -7.13 -10.20 7.04
C ASP A 49 -7.55 -8.81 6.53
N THR A 50 -6.94 -7.75 7.06
CA THR A 50 -7.27 -6.36 6.71
C THR A 50 -6.78 -6.06 5.30
N GLY A 51 -7.59 -5.37 4.49
CA GLY A 51 -7.20 -4.94 3.15
C GLY A 51 -6.15 -3.83 3.18
N VAL A 52 -5.12 -3.94 2.34
CA VAL A 52 -3.98 -3.03 2.33
C VAL A 52 -4.37 -1.62 1.86
N ALA A 53 -5.09 -1.49 0.75
CA ALA A 53 -5.38 -0.19 0.16
C ALA A 53 -6.28 0.66 1.06
N GLY A 54 -7.37 0.08 1.58
CA GLY A 54 -8.28 0.80 2.47
C GLY A 54 -7.60 1.28 3.76
N LEU A 55 -6.69 0.47 4.32
CA LEU A 55 -5.93 0.86 5.50
C LEU A 55 -4.90 1.95 5.19
N THR A 56 -4.16 1.82 4.09
CA THR A 56 -3.15 2.82 3.69
C THR A 56 -3.78 4.17 3.36
N LEU A 57 -4.88 4.19 2.59
CA LEU A 57 -5.59 5.42 2.24
C LEU A 57 -6.27 6.09 3.44
N GLY A 58 -6.56 5.33 4.51
CA GLY A 58 -7.04 5.87 5.78
C GLY A 58 -5.92 6.26 6.77
N GLY A 59 -4.66 6.16 6.36
CA GLY A 59 -3.48 6.40 7.19
C GLY A 59 -2.78 5.13 7.64
N GLY A 60 -3.46 4.32 8.46
CA GLY A 60 -2.97 3.01 8.89
C GLY A 60 -2.06 3.04 10.11
N VAL A 61 -2.54 2.46 11.22
CA VAL A 61 -1.82 2.38 12.50
C VAL A 61 -1.60 0.92 12.88
N GLY A 62 -0.39 0.59 13.33
CA GLY A 62 -0.11 -0.71 13.93
C GLY A 62 1.17 -0.72 14.75
N ARG A 63 1.70 -1.92 15.00
CA ARG A 63 2.80 -2.16 15.96
C ARG A 63 4.06 -1.34 15.64
N LEU A 64 4.35 -1.16 14.36
CA LEU A 64 5.54 -0.45 13.88
C LEU A 64 5.36 1.08 13.83
N ALA A 65 4.13 1.58 13.99
CA ALA A 65 3.83 2.98 13.71
C ALA A 65 4.54 3.96 14.64
N ARG A 66 4.74 3.59 15.91
CA ARG A 66 5.51 4.41 16.86
C ARG A 66 6.96 4.64 16.45
N LYS A 67 7.55 3.72 15.68
CA LYS A 67 8.95 3.78 15.28
C LYS A 67 9.13 4.34 13.87
N PHE A 68 8.19 4.09 12.97
CA PHE A 68 8.34 4.36 11.54
C PHE A 68 7.20 5.17 10.91
N GLY A 69 6.26 5.70 11.70
CA GLY A 69 5.11 6.45 11.18
C GLY A 69 3.96 5.56 10.72
N LEU A 70 2.91 6.18 10.20
CA LEU A 70 1.74 5.52 9.66
C LEU A 70 2.07 4.70 8.40
N THR A 71 1.14 3.85 7.96
CA THR A 71 1.28 3.15 6.67
C THR A 71 1.38 4.15 5.52
N CYS A 72 0.57 5.21 5.52
CA CYS A 72 0.62 6.28 4.52
C CYS A 72 1.96 7.04 4.52
N ASP A 73 2.61 7.18 5.68
CA ASP A 73 3.92 7.86 5.78
C ASP A 73 5.03 7.07 5.06
N ASN A 74 4.79 5.78 4.78
CA ASN A 74 5.71 4.89 4.08
C ASN A 74 5.26 4.59 2.64
N LEU A 75 4.16 5.20 2.16
CA LEU A 75 3.74 5.08 0.77
C LEU A 75 4.66 5.92 -0.13
N VAL A 76 5.11 5.35 -1.24
CA VAL A 76 6.04 6.02 -2.18
C VAL A 76 5.33 6.54 -3.42
N ALA A 77 4.35 5.78 -3.92
CA ALA A 77 3.51 6.14 -5.05
C ALA A 77 2.23 5.30 -5.04
N ALA A 78 1.21 5.78 -5.74
CA ALA A 78 -0.02 5.04 -6.01
C ALA A 78 -0.37 5.10 -7.50
N GLU A 79 -0.88 3.99 -8.04
CA GLU A 79 -1.47 3.91 -9.38
C GLU A 79 -2.98 3.82 -9.19
N LEU A 80 -3.72 4.73 -9.81
CA LEU A 80 -5.14 4.93 -9.53
C LEU A 80 -5.93 5.28 -10.79
N VAL A 81 -7.20 4.90 -10.81
CA VAL A 81 -8.14 5.26 -11.88
C VAL A 81 -9.03 6.38 -11.37
N THR A 82 -9.00 7.52 -12.03
CA THR A 82 -9.81 8.70 -11.67
C THR A 82 -11.24 8.58 -12.19
N ALA A 83 -12.12 9.48 -11.73
CA ALA A 83 -13.55 9.43 -12.07
C ALA A 83 -13.84 9.63 -13.57
N ASP A 84 -12.90 10.22 -14.32
CA ASP A 84 -12.91 10.33 -15.78
C ASP A 84 -12.51 9.02 -16.49
N GLY A 85 -12.14 7.97 -15.74
CA GLY A 85 -11.69 6.68 -16.27
C GLY A 85 -10.21 6.62 -16.63
N GLU A 86 -9.47 7.71 -16.42
CA GLU A 86 -8.04 7.79 -16.76
C GLU A 86 -7.17 7.12 -15.69
N TRP A 87 -6.12 6.44 -16.14
CA TRP A 87 -5.09 5.92 -15.26
C TRP A 87 -4.09 7.03 -14.94
N ARG A 88 -3.77 7.20 -13.66
CA ARG A 88 -2.84 8.20 -13.15
C ARG A 88 -1.87 7.55 -12.17
N ARG A 89 -0.63 8.05 -12.15
CA ARG A 89 0.34 7.77 -11.10
C ARG A 89 0.49 9.00 -10.22
N ALA A 90 0.33 8.82 -8.91
CA ALA A 90 0.51 9.85 -7.90
C ALA A 90 1.74 9.52 -7.05
N SER A 91 2.63 10.49 -6.90
CA SER A 91 3.84 10.41 -6.08
C SER A 91 4.31 11.82 -5.70
N ALA A 92 5.36 11.92 -4.90
CA ALA A 92 5.94 13.22 -4.55
C ALA A 92 6.42 14.05 -5.77
N THR A 93 6.67 13.42 -6.92
CA THR A 93 7.18 14.09 -8.13
C THR A 93 6.21 14.08 -9.32
N GLU A 94 5.01 13.51 -9.16
CA GLU A 94 4.04 13.32 -10.24
C GLU A 94 2.63 13.35 -9.64
N ASN A 95 1.77 14.29 -10.09
CA ASN A 95 0.44 14.53 -9.47
C ASN A 95 0.53 14.65 -7.93
N ALA A 96 1.43 15.50 -7.44
CA ALA A 96 1.78 15.58 -6.02
C ALA A 96 0.64 16.09 -5.12
N ASP A 97 -0.25 16.90 -5.68
CA ASP A 97 -1.51 17.31 -5.04
C ASP A 97 -2.43 16.11 -4.80
N LEU A 98 -2.53 15.21 -5.79
CA LEU A 98 -3.28 13.97 -5.67
C LEU A 98 -2.63 12.97 -4.71
N PHE A 99 -1.29 12.96 -4.64
CA PHE A 99 -0.55 12.12 -3.70
C PHE A 99 -0.67 12.59 -2.24
N TRP A 100 -0.86 13.90 -2.03
CA TRP A 100 -1.05 14.49 -0.70
C TRP A 100 -2.45 14.24 -0.13
N ALA A 101 -3.46 14.11 -0.99
CA ALA A 101 -4.88 14.02 -0.65
C ALA A 101 -5.27 12.75 0.14
#